data_AF-A0A956YJS3-F1
#
_entry.id   AF-A0A956YJS3-F1
#
_cell.length_a   1.000
_cell.length_b   1.000
_cell.length_c   1.000
_cell.angle_alpha   90.00
_cell.angle_beta   90.00
_cell.angle_gamma   90.00
#
_symmetry.space_group_name_H-M   'P 1'
#
loop_
_entity.id
_entity.type
_entity.pdbx_description
1 polymer ?
#
loop_
_entity_poly.entity_id
_entity_poly.type
_entity_poly.pdbx_seq_one_letter_code
_entity_poly.pdbx_strand_id
1 'polypeptide(L)'
;MEHPTYQLNVRYAVEFVKQLLPQVDAATSLILVGDLSQCRGKLDGAVREAIEVENPVFSQSYGHLTIPLSGLNKYELKKNVLHRIGLRQLITEVQMERYGRLLCHAPNKFNDPAQLSDWFRPHFVQELAHEGIITLAEASVQRVSSVKERPFRFQFAYQ
;
A
#
# COMPACT_ATOMS: atom_id res chain seq x y z
N MET A 1 15.45 6.30 7.74
CA MET A 1 14.29 5.79 6.99
C MET A 1 13.19 5.65 8.00
N GLU A 2 12.21 6.56 7.99
CA GLU A 2 11.09 6.54 8.92
C GLU A 2 10.22 5.31 8.64
N HIS A 3 10.01 4.50 9.68
CA HIS A 3 9.38 3.19 9.58
C HIS A 3 7.85 3.31 9.52
N PRO A 4 7.14 2.39 8.84
CA PRO A 4 5.71 2.27 9.00
C PRO A 4 5.35 2.02 10.47
N THR A 5 4.49 2.87 11.01
CA THR A 5 4.25 3.04 12.45
C THR A 5 3.17 2.11 12.99
N TYR A 6 2.21 1.72 12.16
CA TYR A 6 1.07 0.88 12.55
C TYR A 6 1.13 -0.46 11.82
N GLN A 7 0.93 -1.53 12.59
CA GLN A 7 0.63 -2.85 12.06
C GLN A 7 -0.86 -3.12 12.28
N LEU A 8 -1.55 -3.50 11.21
CA LEU A 8 -3.00 -3.59 11.21
C LEU A 8 -3.47 -4.78 10.37
N ASN A 9 -4.40 -5.55 10.91
CA ASN A 9 -5.10 -6.57 10.16
C ASN A 9 -6.27 -5.91 9.45
N VAL A 10 -6.29 -6.00 8.13
CA VAL A 10 -7.37 -5.43 7.32
C VAL A 10 -8.51 -6.44 7.25
N ARG A 11 -9.75 -6.02 7.52
CA ARG A 11 -10.95 -6.86 7.38
C ARG A 11 -11.61 -6.66 6.02
N TYR A 12 -11.76 -5.40 5.60
CA TYR A 12 -12.39 -5.03 4.34
C TYR A 12 -11.39 -4.32 3.43
N ALA A 13 -10.66 -5.08 2.59
CA ALA A 13 -9.56 -4.56 1.77
C ALA A 13 -9.98 -3.42 0.82
N VAL A 14 -11.13 -3.54 0.16
CA VAL A 14 -11.63 -2.50 -0.76
C VAL A 14 -11.96 -1.20 -0.02
N GLU A 15 -12.69 -1.31 1.10
CA GLU A 15 -13.05 -0.14 1.90
C GLU A 15 -11.82 0.50 2.55
N PHE A 16 -10.86 -0.32 3.01
CA PHE A 16 -9.58 0.18 3.51
C PHE A 16 -8.87 1.07 2.48
N VAL A 17 -8.64 0.56 1.26
CA VAL A 17 -7.97 1.35 0.21
C VAL A 17 -8.79 2.61 -0.12
N LYS A 18 -10.12 2.51 -0.22
CA LYS A 18 -10.99 3.67 -0.49
C LYS A 18 -10.87 4.77 0.56
N GLN A 19 -10.74 4.41 1.83
CA GLN A 19 -10.59 5.38 2.92
C GLN A 19 -9.20 6.04 2.93
N LEU A 20 -8.17 5.39 2.40
CA LEU A 20 -6.84 5.99 2.23
C LEU A 20 -6.78 7.02 1.09
N LEU A 21 -7.50 6.79 -0.01
CA LEU A 21 -7.47 7.67 -1.20
C LEU A 21 -7.71 9.17 -0.93
N PRO A 22 -8.66 9.60 -0.07
CA PRO A 22 -8.83 11.02 0.25
C PRO A 22 -7.73 11.61 1.14
N GLN A 23 -6.91 10.79 1.80
CA GLN A 23 -5.85 11.23 2.74
C GLN A 23 -4.50 11.51 2.06
N VAL A 24 -4.40 11.26 0.76
CA VAL A 24 -3.16 11.40 -0.02
C VAL A 24 -3.33 12.42 -1.14
N ASP A 25 -2.25 12.85 -1.78
CA ASP A 25 -2.24 13.85 -2.86
C ASP A 25 -1.89 13.22 -4.23
N ALA A 26 -1.80 14.06 -5.27
CA ALA A 26 -1.47 13.61 -6.62
C ALA A 26 -0.01 13.16 -6.78
N ALA A 27 0.85 13.45 -5.80
CA ALA A 27 2.24 12.98 -5.77
C ALA A 27 2.39 11.56 -5.20
N THR A 28 1.28 10.96 -4.79
CA THR A 28 1.23 9.59 -4.28
C THR A 28 0.81 8.64 -5.40
N SER A 29 1.41 7.46 -5.44
CA SER A 29 1.05 6.37 -6.36
C SER A 29 0.47 5.20 -5.59
N LEU A 30 -0.57 4.58 -6.14
CA LEU A 30 -1.05 3.26 -5.72
C LEU A 30 -0.37 2.22 -6.62
N ILE A 31 0.26 1.24 -6.00
CA ILE A 31 0.94 0.16 -6.68
C ILE A 31 0.20 -1.13 -6.38
N LEU A 32 -0.12 -1.88 -7.43
CA LEU A 32 -0.80 -3.16 -7.36
C LEU A 32 0.06 -4.22 -8.04
N VAL A 33 0.30 -5.32 -7.34
CA VAL A 33 1.04 -6.48 -7.87
C VAL A 33 0.14 -7.69 -7.80
N GLY A 34 0.05 -8.45 -8.88
CA GLY A 34 -0.82 -9.62 -8.94
C GLY A 34 -1.34 -9.90 -10.34
N ASP A 35 -2.40 -10.69 -10.40
CA ASP A 35 -3.19 -10.79 -11.62
C ASP A 35 -4.03 -9.52 -11.81
N LEU A 36 -3.67 -8.74 -12.82
CA LEU A 36 -4.31 -7.49 -13.18
C LEU A 36 -5.31 -7.64 -14.32
N SER A 37 -5.72 -8.85 -14.69
CA SER A 37 -6.67 -9.15 -15.79
C SER A 37 -8.02 -8.42 -15.65
N GLN A 38 -8.42 -8.16 -14.39
CA GLN A 38 -9.65 -7.45 -14.03
C GLN A 38 -9.46 -5.94 -13.85
N CYS A 39 -8.22 -5.44 -13.87
CA CYS A 39 -7.94 -4.00 -13.85
C CYS A 39 -8.17 -3.41 -15.25
N ARG A 40 -9.45 -3.27 -15.61
CA ARG A 40 -9.88 -2.72 -16.89
C ARG A 40 -10.37 -1.29 -16.69
N GLY A 41 -9.80 -0.34 -17.42
CA GLY A 41 -10.18 1.07 -17.36
C GLY A 41 -9.05 1.97 -17.84
N LYS A 42 -9.39 3.17 -18.31
CA LYS A 42 -8.40 4.21 -18.57
C LYS A 42 -8.07 4.90 -17.25
N LEU A 43 -6.96 4.51 -16.64
CA LEU A 43 -6.35 5.23 -15.53
C LEU A 43 -5.27 6.15 -16.11
N ASP A 44 -5.39 7.43 -15.86
CA ASP A 44 -4.53 8.46 -16.43
C ASP A 44 -3.09 8.32 -15.91
N GLY A 45 -2.12 8.26 -16.81
CA GLY A 45 -0.71 8.08 -16.46
C GLY A 45 -0.38 6.76 -15.73
N ALA A 46 -1.27 5.77 -15.73
CA ALA A 46 -0.99 4.48 -15.12
C ALA A 46 0.01 3.68 -15.96
N VAL A 47 1.02 3.11 -15.30
CA VAL A 47 2.10 2.34 -15.93
C VAL A 47 1.93 0.87 -15.57
N ARG A 48 1.87 0.01 -16.59
CA ARG A 48 1.73 -1.43 -16.44
C ARG A 48 3.00 -2.13 -16.91
N GLU A 49 3.60 -2.89 -16.02
CA GLU A 49 4.78 -3.69 -16.26
C GLU A 49 4.41 -5.17 -16.13
N ALA A 50 4.79 -5.99 -17.11
CA ALA A 50 4.66 -7.42 -17.00
C ALA A 50 5.84 -7.96 -16.19
N ILE A 51 5.56 -8.69 -15.11
CA ILE A 51 6.56 -9.40 -14.32
C ILE A 51 6.38 -10.89 -14.59
N GLU A 52 7.41 -11.52 -15.14
CA GLU A 52 7.45 -12.98 -15.20
C GLU A 52 7.79 -13.50 -13.80
N VAL A 53 6.85 -14.22 -13.18
CA VAL A 53 7.13 -15.03 -11.99
C VAL A 53 6.56 -16.41 -12.25
N GLU A 54 7.37 -17.44 -11.99
CA GLU A 54 6.94 -18.83 -12.11
C GLU A 54 5.83 -19.12 -11.09
N ASN A 55 4.61 -19.37 -11.57
CA ASN A 55 3.49 -19.84 -10.77
C ASN A 55 3.07 -21.22 -11.27
N PRO A 56 3.00 -22.25 -10.41
CA PRO A 56 2.63 -23.61 -10.83
C PRO A 56 1.14 -23.77 -11.21
N VAL A 57 0.29 -22.78 -10.95
CA VAL A 57 -1.17 -22.84 -11.22
C VAL A 57 -1.58 -21.95 -12.40
N PHE A 58 -0.86 -20.87 -12.66
CA PHE A 58 -1.16 -19.94 -13.74
C PHE A 58 0.07 -19.81 -14.63
N SER A 59 -0.05 -20.14 -15.91
CA SER A 59 0.94 -19.78 -16.93
C SER A 59 1.01 -18.25 -17.02
N GLN A 60 1.96 -17.66 -16.28
CA GLN A 60 2.39 -16.25 -16.32
C GLN A 60 1.27 -15.20 -16.24
N SER A 61 1.04 -14.59 -15.06
CA SER A 61 0.22 -13.36 -14.97
C SER A 61 0.47 -12.58 -13.67
N TYR A 62 1.70 -12.11 -13.43
CA TYR A 62 1.90 -11.05 -12.44
C TYR A 62 2.21 -9.75 -13.18
N GLY A 63 1.29 -8.80 -13.11
CA GLY A 63 1.55 -7.45 -13.55
C GLY A 63 1.83 -6.56 -12.36
N HIS A 64 2.73 -5.61 -12.54
CA HIS A 64 2.93 -4.48 -11.66
C HIS A 64 2.23 -3.27 -12.29
N LEU A 65 1.36 -2.62 -11.53
CA LEU A 65 0.60 -1.47 -11.99
C LEU A 65 0.75 -0.33 -11.02
N THR A 66 1.37 0.74 -11.51
CA THR A 66 1.57 1.99 -10.79
C THR A 66 0.56 3.00 -11.27
N ILE A 67 -0.24 3.54 -10.35
CA ILE A 67 -1.34 4.46 -10.65
C ILE A 67 -1.10 5.75 -9.87
N PRO A 68 -0.78 6.87 -10.54
CA PRO A 68 -0.73 8.17 -9.90
C PRO A 68 -2.10 8.52 -9.30
N LEU A 69 -2.15 8.95 -8.04
CA LEU A 69 -3.40 9.25 -7.34
C LEU A 69 -3.89 10.68 -7.62
N SER A 70 -4.03 11.01 -8.91
CA SER A 70 -4.69 12.22 -9.38
C SER A 70 -6.18 12.23 -8.99
N GLY A 71 -6.84 13.40 -9.08
CA GLY A 71 -8.27 13.52 -8.76
C GLY A 71 -9.14 12.57 -9.59
N LEU A 72 -8.84 12.44 -10.89
CA LEU A 72 -9.56 11.53 -11.79
C LEU A 72 -9.32 10.07 -11.43
N ASN A 73 -8.07 9.66 -11.19
CA ASN A 73 -7.75 8.27 -10.84
C ASN A 73 -8.34 7.88 -9.49
N LYS A 74 -8.33 8.76 -8.49
CA LYS A 74 -9.01 8.52 -7.21
C LYS A 74 -10.50 8.30 -7.40
N TYR A 75 -11.14 9.05 -8.28
CA TYR A 75 -12.55 8.87 -8.60
C TYR A 75 -12.81 7.50 -9.25
N GLU A 76 -12.05 7.16 -10.29
CA GLU A 76 -12.18 5.87 -11.00
C GLU A 76 -11.88 4.67 -10.10
N LEU A 77 -10.86 4.79 -9.24
CA LEU A 77 -10.53 3.78 -8.23
C LEU A 77 -11.69 3.55 -7.27
N LYS A 78 -12.24 4.62 -6.68
CA LYS A 78 -13.36 4.53 -5.73
C LYS A 78 -14.63 3.97 -6.36
N LYS A 79 -14.96 4.38 -7.58
CA LYS A 79 -16.26 4.06 -8.21
C LYS A 79 -16.26 2.74 -8.97
N ASN A 80 -15.19 2.45 -9.71
CA ASN A 80 -15.22 1.42 -10.75
C ASN A 80 -14.16 0.34 -10.55
N VAL A 81 -12.92 0.72 -10.27
CA VAL A 81 -11.78 -0.21 -10.38
C VAL A 81 -11.62 -1.09 -9.14
N LEU A 82 -11.63 -0.53 -7.93
CA LEU A 82 -11.33 -1.29 -6.71
C LEU A 82 -12.32 -2.44 -6.46
N HIS A 83 -13.58 -2.28 -6.86
CA HIS A 83 -14.60 -3.33 -6.75
C HIS A 83 -14.39 -4.50 -7.70
N ARG A 84 -13.66 -4.30 -8.80
CA ARG A 84 -13.47 -5.31 -9.86
C ARG A 84 -12.12 -6.01 -9.77
N ILE A 85 -11.11 -5.34 -9.23
CA ILE A 85 -9.72 -5.79 -9.27
C ILE A 85 -9.45 -7.07 -8.44
N GLY A 86 -10.36 -7.43 -7.53
CA GLY A 86 -10.25 -8.64 -6.73
C GLY A 86 -9.07 -8.61 -5.74
N LEU A 87 -8.98 -7.56 -4.91
CA LEU A 87 -7.82 -7.29 -4.01
C LEU A 87 -7.35 -8.47 -3.15
N ARG A 88 -8.23 -9.42 -2.78
CA ARG A 88 -7.86 -10.62 -1.99
C ARG A 88 -7.69 -11.89 -2.81
N GLN A 89 -8.13 -11.86 -4.06
CA GLN A 89 -8.19 -13.05 -4.92
C GLN A 89 -7.02 -13.01 -5.91
N LEU A 90 -6.84 -11.87 -6.56
CA LEU A 90 -5.95 -11.68 -7.70
C LEU A 90 -4.71 -10.86 -7.35
N ILE A 91 -4.83 -9.90 -6.42
CA ILE A 91 -3.74 -8.97 -6.07
C ILE A 91 -2.91 -9.52 -4.93
N THR A 92 -1.66 -9.89 -5.20
CA THR A 92 -0.72 -10.40 -4.21
C THR A 92 -0.21 -9.32 -3.26
N GLU A 93 -0.10 -8.07 -3.72
CA GLU A 93 0.46 -6.99 -2.93
C GLU A 93 -0.13 -5.64 -3.33
N VAL A 94 -0.33 -4.79 -2.33
CA VAL A 94 -0.78 -3.40 -2.48
C VAL A 94 0.17 -2.47 -1.74
N GLN A 95 0.64 -1.43 -2.41
CA GLN A 95 1.44 -0.38 -1.79
C GLN A 95 0.91 1.01 -2.12
N MET A 96 1.16 1.97 -1.24
CA MET A 96 1.03 3.40 -1.53
C MET A 96 2.35 4.07 -1.25
N GLU A 97 2.88 4.77 -2.24
CA GLU A 97 4.19 5.43 -2.15
C GLU A 97 4.09 6.90 -2.54
N ARG A 98 4.82 7.76 -1.84
CA ARG A 98 4.93 9.19 -2.14
C ARG A 98 6.38 9.62 -2.12
N TYR A 99 6.92 10.03 -3.26
CA TYR A 99 8.33 10.42 -3.42
C TYR A 99 9.31 9.38 -2.82
N GLY A 100 9.06 8.09 -3.03
CA GLY A 100 9.87 6.98 -2.49
C GLY A 100 9.66 6.70 -1.00
N ARG A 101 8.76 7.42 -0.31
CA ARG A 101 8.31 7.08 1.05
C ARG A 101 7.12 6.12 0.96
N LEU A 102 7.26 4.95 1.58
CA LEU A 102 6.18 3.98 1.74
C LEU A 102 5.16 4.50 2.76
N LEU A 103 3.93 4.70 2.32
CA LEU A 103 2.82 5.16 3.15
C LEU A 103 1.96 4.01 3.66
N CYS A 104 1.69 3.04 2.80
CA CYS A 104 0.92 1.84 3.11
C CYS A 104 1.55 0.66 2.38
N HIS A 105 1.59 -0.50 3.03
CA HIS A 105 1.99 -1.76 2.40
C HIS A 105 1.15 -2.89 2.96
N ALA A 106 0.44 -3.60 2.08
CA ALA A 106 -0.33 -4.78 2.41
C ALA A 106 0.16 -5.95 1.56
N PRO A 107 1.02 -6.81 2.13
CA PRO A 107 1.50 -8.00 1.44
C PRO A 107 0.43 -9.11 1.45
N ASN A 108 0.70 -10.13 0.64
CA ASN A 108 -0.03 -11.40 0.62
C ASN A 108 -1.56 -11.24 0.64
N LYS A 109 -2.14 -10.48 -0.31
CA LYS A 109 -3.60 -10.34 -0.45
C LYS A 109 -4.29 -9.81 0.81
N PHE A 110 -3.62 -9.05 1.66
CA PHE A 110 -4.11 -8.62 2.98
C PHE A 110 -4.35 -9.77 3.99
N ASN A 111 -3.78 -10.95 3.76
CA ASN A 111 -3.79 -12.04 4.74
C ASN A 111 -2.77 -11.78 5.86
N ASP A 112 -1.66 -11.13 5.51
CA ASP A 112 -0.63 -10.73 6.45
C ASP A 112 -0.96 -9.32 7.01
N PRO A 113 -0.46 -8.97 8.21
CA PRO A 113 -0.63 -7.64 8.76
C PRO A 113 -0.11 -6.57 7.81
N ALA A 114 -0.98 -5.63 7.45
CA ALA A 114 -0.59 -4.47 6.66
C ALA A 114 0.15 -3.45 7.54
N GLN A 115 1.00 -2.68 6.89
CA GLN A 115 1.83 -1.63 7.45
C GLN A 115 1.30 -0.28 6.99
N LEU A 116 1.16 0.65 7.93
CA LEU A 116 0.71 2.01 7.64
C LEU A 116 1.63 3.01 8.35
N SER A 117 2.07 4.04 7.63
CA SER A 117 2.97 5.05 8.19
C SER A 117 2.22 6.08 9.04
N ASP A 118 3.00 6.85 9.79
CA ASP A 118 2.57 8.04 10.53
C ASP A 118 2.06 9.20 9.66
N TRP A 119 2.14 9.10 8.33
CA TRP A 119 1.46 10.03 7.41
C TRP A 119 -0.05 10.07 7.72
N PHE A 120 -0.61 8.92 8.05
CA PHE A 120 -2.00 8.79 8.44
C PHE A 120 -2.14 9.10 9.92
N ARG A 121 -2.92 10.14 10.21
CA ARG A 121 -3.08 10.66 11.57
C ARG A 121 -3.70 9.60 12.49
N PRO A 122 -3.32 9.56 13.78
CA PRO A 122 -3.85 8.57 14.72
C PRO A 122 -5.39 8.50 14.78
N HIS A 123 -6.08 9.65 14.71
CA HIS A 123 -7.54 9.69 14.73
C HIS A 123 -8.15 8.96 13.53
N PHE A 124 -7.58 9.12 12.34
CA PHE A 124 -8.05 8.43 11.15
C PHE A 124 -7.88 6.91 11.29
N VAL A 125 -6.76 6.45 11.87
CA VAL A 125 -6.56 5.01 12.14
C VAL A 125 -7.59 4.50 13.16
N GLN A 126 -7.92 5.30 14.18
CA GLN A 126 -8.96 4.96 15.16
C GLN A 126 -10.36 4.92 14.51
N GLU A 127 -10.67 5.82 13.59
CA GLU A 127 -11.92 5.81 12.82
C GLU A 127 -12.04 4.52 11.99
N LEU A 128 -10.98 4.13 11.27
CA LEU A 128 -10.97 2.85 10.53
C LEU A 128 -11.20 1.63 11.43
N ALA A 129 -10.63 1.65 12.65
CA ALA A 129 -10.83 0.58 13.62
C ALA A 129 -12.25 0.61 14.19
N HIS A 130 -12.81 1.79 14.46
CA HIS A 130 -14.17 1.98 14.93
C HIS A 130 -15.22 1.51 13.91
N GLU A 131 -15.00 1.80 12.62
CA GLU A 131 -15.81 1.31 11.50
C GLU A 131 -15.64 -0.20 11.26
N GLY A 132 -14.71 -0.85 11.96
CA GLY A 132 -14.43 -2.28 11.82
C GLY A 132 -13.74 -2.66 10.51
N ILE A 133 -13.16 -1.67 9.79
CA ILE A 133 -12.41 -1.88 8.54
C ILE A 133 -11.07 -2.56 8.83
N ILE A 134 -10.47 -2.23 9.97
CA ILE A 134 -9.20 -2.79 10.42
C ILE A 134 -9.29 -3.22 11.89
N THR A 135 -8.28 -3.97 12.35
CA THR A 135 -7.94 -4.11 13.75
C THR A 135 -6.45 -3.85 13.93
N LEU A 136 -6.08 -3.10 14.97
CA LEU A 136 -4.67 -2.91 15.33
C LEU A 136 -4.09 -4.25 15.78
N ALA A 137 -2.94 -4.63 15.22
CA ALA A 137 -2.23 -5.82 15.67
C ALA A 137 -1.58 -5.53 17.03
N GLU A 138 -1.61 -6.49 17.97
CA GLU A 138 -1.18 -6.30 19.37
C GLU A 138 0.26 -5.78 19.52
N ALA A 139 1.12 -5.99 18.52
CA ALA A 139 2.49 -5.48 18.49
C ALA A 139 2.60 -3.95 18.30
N SER A 140 1.54 -3.24 17.89
CA SER A 140 1.60 -1.80 17.58
C SER A 140 1.47 -0.88 18.80
N VAL A 141 1.24 -1.42 20.01
CA VAL A 141 1.04 -0.60 21.22
C VAL A 141 2.35 -0.25 21.93
N GLN A 142 3.47 -0.91 21.62
CA GLN A 142 4.77 -0.52 22.17
C GLN A 142 5.36 0.68 21.42
N ARG A 143 5.04 1.87 21.93
CA ARG A 143 5.87 3.07 21.75
C ARG A 143 7.32 2.73 22.12
N VAL A 144 8.19 2.55 21.13
CA VAL A 144 9.63 2.65 21.35
C VAL A 144 10.03 4.09 21.12
N SER A 145 9.78 4.90 22.14
CA SER A 145 10.55 6.11 22.40
C SER A 145 11.95 5.67 22.82
N SER A 146 12.85 5.45 21.85
CA SER A 146 14.28 5.55 22.07
C SER A 146 14.96 5.82 20.74
N VAL A 147 15.27 7.09 20.53
CA VAL A 147 16.30 7.52 19.59
C VAL A 147 17.57 6.76 19.94
N LYS A 148 18.00 5.84 19.06
CA LYS A 148 19.41 5.46 18.96
C LYS A 148 19.95 6.13 17.71
N GLU A 149 20.63 7.25 17.92
CA GLU A 149 21.48 7.85 16.91
C GLU A 149 22.41 6.77 16.35
N ARG A 150 22.49 6.68 15.02
CA ARG A 150 23.52 5.87 14.37
C ARG A 150 24.86 6.57 14.57
N PRO A 151 25.94 5.86 14.94
CA PRO A 151 27.27 6.44 14.85
C PRO A 151 27.61 6.63 13.36
N PHE A 152 27.68 7.88 12.93
CA PHE A 152 28.30 8.26 11.66
C PHE A 152 29.76 7.81 11.66
N ARG A 153 30.15 6.93 10.74
CA ARG A 153 31.57 6.73 10.39
C ARG A 153 31.76 7.15 8.94
N PHE A 154 32.29 8.36 8.75
CA PHE A 154 33.03 8.71 7.55
C PHE A 154 34.40 8.03 7.62
N GLN A 155 34.77 7.30 6.59
CA GLN A 155 36.19 7.07 6.26
C GLN A 155 36.40 7.56 4.83
N PHE A 156 37.04 8.71 4.71
CA PHE A 156 37.66 9.14 3.47
C PHE A 156 38.88 8.24 3.22
N ALA A 157 38.86 7.46 2.16
CA ALA A 157 40.07 6.85 1.62
C ALA A 157 40.60 7.76 0.51
N TYR A 158 41.62 8.55 0.83
CA TYR A 158 42.53 9.08 -0.17
C TYR A 158 43.56 7.98 -0.47
N GLN A 159 43.61 7.52 -1.71
CA GLN A 159 44.83 7.08 -2.38
C GLN A 159 44.78 7.57 -3.83
#